data_AF-W4L5N0-F1
#
_entry.id   AF-W4L5N0-F1
#
_cell.length_a   1.000
_cell.length_b   1.000
_cell.length_c   1.000
_cell.angle_alpha   90.00
_cell.angle_beta   90.00
_cell.angle_gamma   90.00
#
_symmetry.space_group_name_H-M   'P 1'
#
loop_
_entity.id
_entity.type
_entity.pdbx_description
1 polymer ?
#
loop_
_entity_poly.entity_id
_entity_poly.type
_entity_poly.pdbx_seq_one_letter_code
_entity_poly.pdbx_strand_id
1 'polypeptide(L)'
;RKDGNAPVLPSLAGKKISLSFAPATEADAQAIASYVPDLPTDGSPVDLSQLRVSLPGYLIRMVAEFNVDGETVAQSSAFPMGTELVSNSSLFAPVTGWKDAEDNRPIVGEYRAIAIDPAGISSPQLQSLADKINDTQSKLESGDFNDLNLKKLIGDKLYSVILGYLAADDLMRQSDADAFQIVSYRKPSFGSFTLVAQPQYIFSVPKIVSFVGLEIDVDQLVSVIVRKDNNRNRETQYIINSEIRQSAYEYIVQDAMLTNIDYPGESISAVKAIRLASLQGQKIYNINQSNIDTVLTLLNIDEPVIDEIRQSVGTGKHAIVSQNNISLGGWTGVGYIIIDPHTGSGAYKISGGANGAFFIGILAGAAMILFVATGAGAFLIPGVSLLFTTLLTIESIIA
;
A
#
# COMPACT_ATOMS: atom_id res chain seq x y z
N ARG A 1 18.08 -5.35 11.85
CA ARG A 1 19.31 -5.76 12.59
C ARG A 1 20.51 -5.05 11.95
N LYS A 2 21.07 -4.01 12.60
CA LYS A 2 22.25 -3.23 12.13
C LYS A 2 23.59 -3.85 12.63
N ASP A 3 23.53 -5.05 13.21
CA ASP A 3 24.59 -5.77 13.95
C ASP A 3 25.37 -6.80 13.11
N GLY A 4 25.53 -6.57 11.81
CA GLY A 4 26.41 -7.38 10.94
C GLY A 4 25.80 -8.68 10.38
N ASN A 5 24.59 -9.05 10.80
CA ASN A 5 23.81 -10.19 10.27
C ASN A 5 22.64 -9.74 9.36
N ALA A 6 22.73 -8.56 8.76
CA ALA A 6 21.72 -8.12 7.80
C ALA A 6 21.79 -9.02 6.54
N PRO A 7 20.65 -9.53 6.03
CA PRO A 7 20.65 -10.29 4.79
C PRO A 7 21.17 -9.44 3.64
N VAL A 8 21.97 -10.03 2.77
CA VAL A 8 22.43 -9.36 1.55
C VAL A 8 21.26 -9.25 0.57
N LEU A 9 21.15 -8.13 -0.15
CA LEU A 9 20.05 -7.86 -1.09
C LEU A 9 19.74 -9.02 -2.06
N PRO A 10 20.74 -9.70 -2.67
CA PRO A 10 20.47 -10.84 -3.55
C PRO A 10 19.76 -12.02 -2.85
N SER A 11 19.94 -12.19 -1.54
CA SER A 11 19.27 -13.26 -0.78
C SER A 11 17.80 -13.01 -0.51
N LEU A 12 17.34 -11.76 -0.71
CA LEU A 12 15.96 -11.32 -0.56
C LEU A 12 15.26 -11.04 -1.90
N ALA A 13 16.02 -10.98 -3.01
CA ALA A 13 15.47 -10.69 -4.32
C ALA A 13 14.40 -11.73 -4.71
N GLY A 14 13.22 -11.26 -5.10
CA GLY A 14 12.08 -12.11 -5.48
C GLY A 14 11.36 -12.79 -4.32
N LYS A 15 11.77 -12.54 -3.08
CA LYS A 15 11.14 -13.11 -1.88
C LYS A 15 10.02 -12.20 -1.37
N LYS A 16 8.92 -12.80 -0.93
CA LYS A 16 7.86 -12.07 -0.22
C LYS A 16 8.33 -11.81 1.21
N ILE A 17 8.43 -10.54 1.59
CA ILE A 17 8.69 -10.15 2.97
C ILE A 17 7.36 -9.69 3.57
N SER A 18 7.09 -10.04 4.83
CA SER A 18 5.92 -9.48 5.51
C SER A 18 6.14 -9.21 6.99
N LEU A 19 5.49 -8.15 7.46
CA LEU A 19 5.21 -7.94 8.89
C LEU A 19 3.74 -8.27 9.11
N SER A 20 3.48 -9.29 9.93
CA SER A 20 2.13 -9.72 10.30
C SER A 20 2.02 -9.84 11.80
N PHE A 21 0.80 -9.92 12.32
CA PHE A 21 0.57 -10.13 13.75
C PHE A 21 -0.26 -11.39 13.97
N ALA A 22 0.23 -12.30 14.81
CA ALA A 22 -0.47 -13.50 15.23
C ALA A 22 -1.05 -13.31 16.64
N PRO A 23 -2.20 -13.91 16.99
CA PRO A 23 -2.69 -13.92 18.36
C PRO A 23 -1.63 -14.46 19.32
N ALA A 24 -1.45 -13.82 20.47
CA ALA A 24 -0.40 -14.22 21.42
C ALA A 24 -0.75 -15.51 22.16
N THR A 25 -2.04 -15.81 22.32
CA THR A 25 -2.56 -17.02 22.96
C THR A 25 -3.81 -17.55 22.25
N GLU A 26 -4.21 -18.78 22.58
CA GLU A 26 -5.47 -19.36 22.12
C GLU A 26 -6.69 -18.54 22.57
N ALA A 27 -6.64 -17.95 23.76
CA ALA A 27 -7.71 -17.07 24.24
C ALA A 27 -7.80 -15.78 23.41
N ASP A 28 -6.67 -15.22 22.96
CA ASP A 28 -6.66 -14.08 22.05
C ASP A 28 -7.27 -14.47 20.69
N ALA A 29 -6.92 -15.64 20.17
CA ALA A 29 -7.49 -16.15 18.92
C ALA A 29 -9.02 -16.34 19.02
N GLN A 30 -9.49 -16.94 20.12
CA GLN A 30 -10.92 -17.11 20.39
C GLN A 30 -11.64 -15.78 20.59
N ALA A 31 -10.99 -14.81 21.25
CA ALA A 31 -11.54 -13.46 21.40
C ALA A 31 -11.80 -12.86 20.03
N ILE A 32 -10.82 -12.92 19.11
CA ILE A 32 -11.01 -12.43 17.74
C ILE A 32 -12.12 -13.20 17.01
N ALA A 33 -12.10 -14.54 17.10
CA ALA A 33 -13.08 -15.39 16.44
C ALA A 33 -14.52 -15.09 16.87
N SER A 34 -14.74 -14.71 18.14
CA SER A 34 -16.06 -14.35 18.66
C SER A 34 -16.67 -13.09 18.03
N TYR A 35 -15.85 -12.27 17.38
CA TYR A 35 -16.28 -11.08 16.64
C TYR A 35 -16.48 -11.35 15.15
N VAL A 36 -16.25 -12.57 14.67
CA VAL A 36 -16.56 -12.93 13.28
C VAL A 36 -17.99 -13.47 13.24
N PRO A 37 -18.87 -12.93 12.38
CA PRO A 37 -20.21 -13.50 12.18
C PRO A 37 -20.10 -14.94 11.64
N ASP A 38 -21.10 -15.77 11.95
CA ASP A 38 -21.20 -17.11 11.40
C ASP A 38 -21.21 -17.06 9.87
N LEU A 39 -20.26 -17.77 9.26
CA LEU A 39 -20.10 -17.78 7.81
C LEU A 39 -20.98 -18.87 7.20
N PRO A 40 -21.54 -18.65 6.00
CA PRO A 40 -22.32 -19.67 5.33
C PRO A 40 -21.50 -20.93 5.07
N THR A 41 -22.01 -22.07 5.50
CA THR A 41 -21.40 -23.39 5.27
C THR A 41 -21.92 -24.07 4.01
N ASP A 42 -22.96 -23.52 3.39
CA ASP A 42 -23.67 -24.06 2.23
C ASP A 42 -23.10 -23.58 0.88
N GLY A 43 -22.03 -22.79 0.90
CA GLY A 43 -21.42 -22.21 -0.30
C GLY A 43 -22.16 -20.98 -0.84
N SER A 44 -23.13 -20.43 -0.10
CA SER A 44 -23.67 -19.11 -0.44
C SER A 44 -22.62 -17.99 -0.23
N PRO A 45 -22.68 -16.89 -1.00
CA PRO A 45 -21.74 -15.79 -0.86
C PRO A 45 -21.77 -15.18 0.54
N VAL A 46 -20.60 -14.86 1.08
CA VAL A 46 -20.47 -14.17 2.36
C VAL A 46 -20.98 -12.73 2.22
N ASP A 47 -21.98 -12.34 3.03
CA ASP A 47 -22.42 -10.95 3.12
C ASP A 47 -21.36 -10.12 3.86
N LEU A 48 -20.52 -9.45 3.08
CA LEU A 48 -19.41 -8.68 3.60
C LEU A 48 -19.84 -7.41 4.35
N SER A 49 -21.09 -6.98 4.21
CA SER A 49 -21.61 -5.85 5.01
C SER A 49 -21.72 -6.20 6.50
N GLN A 50 -21.88 -7.50 6.82
CA GLN A 50 -21.93 -8.03 8.19
C GLN A 50 -20.54 -8.20 8.80
N LEU A 51 -19.50 -8.18 7.98
CA LEU A 51 -18.10 -8.28 8.41
C LEU A 51 -17.50 -6.92 8.81
N ARG A 52 -18.29 -5.85 8.95
CA ARG A 52 -17.78 -4.59 9.53
C ARG A 52 -17.68 -4.70 11.05
N VAL A 53 -16.70 -5.47 11.53
CA VAL A 53 -16.51 -5.69 12.96
C VAL A 53 -15.25 -5.01 13.44
N SER A 54 -15.43 -4.02 14.30
CA SER A 54 -14.33 -3.46 15.07
C SER A 54 -13.96 -4.39 16.21
N LEU A 55 -12.66 -4.62 16.42
CA LEU A 55 -12.16 -5.49 17.46
C LEU A 55 -11.81 -4.70 18.74
N PRO A 56 -12.02 -5.28 19.93
CA PRO A 56 -11.63 -4.67 21.19
C PRO A 56 -10.11 -4.78 21.39
N GLY A 57 -9.34 -3.81 20.89
CA GLY A 57 -7.87 -3.87 20.87
C GLY A 57 -7.24 -4.14 22.23
N TYR A 58 -7.83 -3.58 23.29
CA TYR A 58 -7.41 -3.74 24.68
C TYR A 58 -7.57 -5.16 25.25
N LEU A 59 -8.42 -6.01 24.64
CA LEU A 59 -8.63 -7.40 25.06
C LEU A 59 -7.74 -8.39 24.32
N ILE A 60 -7.19 -8.00 23.17
CA ILE A 60 -6.48 -8.90 22.26
C ILE A 60 -5.00 -8.57 22.30
N ARG A 61 -4.18 -9.57 22.58
CA ARG A 61 -2.72 -9.46 22.49
C ARG A 61 -2.22 -10.17 21.24
N MET A 62 -1.25 -9.58 20.57
CA MET A 62 -0.67 -10.12 19.35
C MET A 62 0.85 -10.07 19.37
N VAL A 63 1.48 -11.05 18.74
CA VAL A 63 2.92 -11.14 18.51
C VAL A 63 3.19 -10.68 17.09
N ALA A 64 4.06 -9.67 16.92
CA ALA A 64 4.56 -9.31 15.61
C ALA A 64 5.51 -10.39 15.08
N GLU A 65 5.30 -10.80 13.84
CA GLU A 65 6.07 -11.81 13.11
C GLU A 65 6.63 -11.19 11.84
N PHE A 66 7.95 -11.22 11.70
CA PHE A 66 8.63 -10.85 10.47
C PHE A 66 8.92 -12.12 9.67
N ASN A 67 8.37 -12.21 8.46
CA ASN A 67 8.44 -13.40 7.63
C ASN A 67 9.18 -13.12 6.32
N VAL A 68 9.90 -14.11 5.83
CA VAL A 68 10.56 -14.12 4.51
C VAL A 68 10.15 -15.41 3.80
N ASP A 69 9.47 -15.28 2.66
CA ASP A 69 8.87 -16.40 1.91
C ASP A 69 7.99 -17.34 2.74
N GLY A 70 7.29 -16.76 3.72
CA GLY A 70 6.40 -17.50 4.62
C GLY A 70 7.09 -18.14 5.83
N GLU A 71 8.42 -18.11 5.91
CA GLU A 71 9.17 -18.53 7.09
C GLU A 71 9.31 -17.36 8.08
N THR A 72 8.94 -17.57 9.34
CA THR A 72 9.11 -16.56 10.39
C THR A 72 10.57 -16.49 10.83
N VAL A 73 11.25 -15.38 10.51
CA VAL A 73 12.68 -15.18 10.82
C VAL A 73 12.91 -14.34 12.08
N ALA A 74 11.88 -13.62 12.55
CA ALA A 74 11.90 -12.91 13.82
C ALA A 74 10.49 -12.76 14.39
N GLN A 75 10.42 -12.74 15.72
CA GLN A 75 9.19 -12.48 16.47
C GLN A 75 9.46 -11.49 17.61
N SER A 76 8.41 -10.82 18.03
CA SER A 76 8.44 -9.88 19.17
C SER A 76 7.78 -10.48 20.41
N SER A 77 7.78 -9.73 21.52
CA SER A 77 6.85 -9.97 22.62
C SER A 77 5.42 -9.59 22.24
N ALA A 78 4.44 -10.04 23.02
CA ALA A 78 3.04 -9.71 22.78
C ALA A 78 2.71 -8.24 23.10
N PHE A 79 2.06 -7.54 22.18
CA PHE A 79 1.53 -6.18 22.34
C PHE A 79 0.00 -6.18 22.30
N PRO A 80 -0.68 -5.20 22.94
CA PRO A 80 -2.10 -4.97 22.71
C PRO A 80 -2.37 -4.64 21.24
N MET A 81 -3.43 -5.21 20.67
CA MET A 81 -3.88 -4.87 19.33
C MET A 81 -4.25 -3.38 19.24
N GLY A 82 -3.90 -2.74 18.13
CA GLY A 82 -4.08 -1.30 17.92
C GLY A 82 -2.94 -0.44 18.47
N THR A 83 -1.91 -1.02 19.08
CA THR A 83 -0.72 -0.27 19.51
C THR A 83 0.07 0.22 18.29
N GLU A 84 0.43 1.50 18.25
CA GLU A 84 1.37 2.02 17.27
C GLU A 84 2.80 1.57 17.57
N LEU A 85 3.48 1.02 16.57
CA LEU A 85 4.89 0.68 16.60
C LEU A 85 5.68 1.66 15.73
N VAL A 86 7.00 1.64 15.84
CA VAL A 86 7.91 2.37 14.95
C VAL A 86 8.76 1.36 14.20
N SER A 87 8.80 1.51 12.88
CA SER A 87 9.61 0.68 11.99
C SER A 87 10.44 1.55 11.07
N ASN A 88 11.74 1.27 10.99
CA ASN A 88 12.64 1.90 10.03
C ASN A 88 13.21 0.83 9.10
N SER A 89 13.08 1.07 7.79
CA SER A 89 13.66 0.24 6.75
C SER A 89 14.78 0.99 6.06
N SER A 90 15.87 0.32 5.75
CA SER A 90 17.06 0.97 5.22
C SER A 90 17.83 0.04 4.30
N LEU A 91 18.45 0.59 3.26
CA LEU A 91 19.37 -0.13 2.40
C LEU A 91 20.80 0.33 2.64
N PHE A 92 21.72 -0.63 2.76
CA PHE A 92 23.14 -0.36 2.88
C PHE A 92 23.80 -0.35 1.50
N ALA A 93 24.57 0.69 1.20
CA ALA A 93 25.46 0.72 0.05
C ALA A 93 26.90 1.03 0.51
N PRO A 94 27.94 0.31 0.02
CA PRO A 94 29.31 0.48 0.50
C PRO A 94 29.84 1.92 0.44
N VAL A 95 29.41 2.69 -0.56
CA VAL A 95 29.87 4.07 -0.78
C VAL A 95 29.16 5.08 0.12
N THR A 96 27.89 4.84 0.47
CA THR A 96 27.06 5.83 1.17
C THR A 96 26.60 5.38 2.56
N GLY A 97 26.94 4.17 2.97
CA GLY A 97 26.46 3.55 4.21
C GLY A 97 24.96 3.21 4.15
N TRP A 98 24.35 3.13 5.33
CA TRP A 98 22.91 2.99 5.49
C TRP A 98 22.20 4.26 5.05
N LYS A 99 21.20 4.11 4.19
CA LYS A 99 20.22 5.16 3.90
C LYS A 99 18.91 4.75 4.52
N ASP A 100 18.58 5.40 5.64
CA ASP A 100 17.32 5.19 6.33
C ASP A 100 16.21 5.80 5.45
N ALA A 101 15.15 5.03 5.19
CA ALA A 101 13.90 5.57 4.69
C ALA A 101 13.15 6.29 5.83
N GLU A 102 12.01 6.90 5.51
CA GLU A 102 11.16 7.51 6.52
C GLU A 102 10.70 6.49 7.57
N ASP A 103 10.47 6.97 8.79
CA ASP A 103 9.94 6.12 9.86
C ASP A 103 8.48 5.79 9.59
N ASN A 104 8.19 4.50 9.49
CA ASN A 104 6.85 3.97 9.38
C ASN A 104 6.23 3.72 10.75
N ARG A 105 4.91 3.79 10.79
CA ARG A 105 4.11 3.63 12.03
C ARG A 105 3.14 2.45 11.93
N PRO A 106 3.64 1.20 11.81
CA PRO A 106 2.74 0.06 11.71
C PRO A 106 1.94 -0.12 12.99
N ILE A 107 0.66 -0.43 12.85
CA ILE A 107 -0.25 -0.71 13.95
C ILE A 107 -0.30 -2.22 14.22
N VAL A 108 -0.26 -2.62 15.49
CA VAL A 108 -0.43 -4.03 15.88
C VAL A 108 -1.80 -4.53 15.41
N GLY A 109 -1.80 -5.50 14.49
CA GLY A 109 -2.99 -6.06 13.85
C GLY A 109 -3.00 -5.90 12.33
N GLU A 110 -2.13 -5.06 11.77
CA GLU A 110 -1.98 -4.86 10.33
C GLU A 110 -1.35 -6.06 9.62
N TYR A 111 -1.50 -6.11 8.30
CA TYR A 111 -0.66 -6.97 7.47
C TYR A 111 0.08 -6.10 6.48
N ARG A 112 1.41 -6.13 6.52
CA ARG A 112 2.27 -5.39 5.58
C ARG A 112 3.04 -6.37 4.71
N ALA A 113 2.70 -6.43 3.42
CA ALA A 113 3.49 -7.13 2.42
C ALA A 113 4.54 -6.16 1.86
N ILE A 114 5.80 -6.57 1.85
CA ILE A 114 6.93 -5.75 1.41
C ILE A 114 7.55 -6.41 0.18
N ALA A 115 7.72 -5.64 -0.88
CA ALA A 115 8.45 -6.05 -2.07
C ALA A 115 9.73 -5.24 -2.24
N ILE A 116 10.77 -5.93 -2.71
CA ILE A 116 12.06 -5.35 -3.01
C ILE A 116 12.29 -5.47 -4.50
N ASP A 117 12.57 -4.32 -5.12
CA ASP A 117 13.11 -4.21 -6.46
C ASP A 117 14.63 -4.03 -6.37
N PRO A 118 15.44 -5.06 -6.69
CA PRO A 118 16.89 -4.98 -6.51
C PRO A 118 17.61 -4.11 -7.57
N ALA A 119 17.02 -3.92 -8.76
CA ALA A 119 17.53 -3.11 -9.89
C ALA A 119 16.67 -3.30 -11.17
N GLY A 120 15.45 -3.78 -11.03
CA GLY A 120 14.51 -4.20 -12.06
C GLY A 120 13.73 -5.43 -11.58
N ILE A 121 12.41 -5.44 -11.79
CA ILE A 121 11.61 -6.66 -11.69
C ILE A 121 11.70 -7.45 -13.00
N SER A 122 12.10 -8.72 -12.92
CA SER A 122 12.28 -9.58 -14.08
C SER A 122 10.99 -10.32 -14.49
N SER A 123 10.80 -10.59 -15.78
CA SER A 123 9.64 -11.37 -16.26
C SER A 123 9.50 -12.74 -15.60
N PRO A 124 10.58 -13.52 -15.32
CA PRO A 124 10.46 -14.77 -14.57
C PRO A 124 9.92 -14.60 -13.14
N GLN A 125 10.22 -13.49 -12.46
CA GLN A 125 9.66 -13.21 -11.12
C GLN A 125 8.15 -12.97 -11.20
N LEU A 126 7.69 -12.21 -12.20
CA LEU A 126 6.26 -11.97 -12.44
C LEU A 126 5.54 -13.26 -12.82
N GLN A 127 6.14 -14.08 -13.69
CA GLN A 127 5.57 -15.37 -14.07
C GLN A 127 5.46 -16.32 -12.88
N SER A 128 6.51 -16.43 -12.06
CA SER A 128 6.48 -17.27 -10.86
C SER A 128 5.39 -16.85 -9.87
N LEU A 129 5.13 -15.56 -9.74
CA LEU A 129 4.06 -15.04 -8.91
C LEU A 129 2.67 -15.34 -9.52
N ALA A 130 2.51 -15.16 -10.83
CA ALA A 130 1.28 -15.49 -11.53
C ALA A 130 0.95 -16.99 -11.40
N ASP A 131 1.95 -17.86 -11.58
CA ASP A 131 1.80 -19.31 -11.42
C ASP A 131 1.36 -19.68 -9.99
N LYS A 132 1.93 -19.03 -8.96
CA LYS A 132 1.53 -19.25 -7.56
C LYS A 132 0.09 -18.83 -7.29
N ILE A 133 -0.36 -17.71 -7.88
CA ILE A 133 -1.73 -17.23 -7.71
C ILE A 133 -2.72 -18.16 -8.43
N ASN A 134 -2.39 -18.59 -9.65
CA ASN A 134 -3.19 -19.54 -10.41
C ASN A 134 -3.29 -20.93 -9.75
N ASP A 135 -2.20 -21.42 -9.17
CA ASP A 135 -2.19 -22.65 -8.36
C ASP A 135 -3.10 -22.51 -7.13
N THR A 136 -3.02 -21.37 -6.44
CA THR A 136 -3.87 -21.08 -5.28
C THR A 136 -5.34 -21.01 -5.68
N GLN A 137 -5.67 -20.36 -6.79
CA GLN A 137 -7.02 -20.32 -7.33
C GLN A 137 -7.54 -21.73 -7.66
N SER A 138 -6.74 -22.54 -8.34
CA SER A 138 -7.10 -23.92 -8.70
C SER A 138 -7.37 -24.80 -7.47
N LYS A 139 -6.60 -24.62 -6.39
CA LYS A 139 -6.80 -25.31 -5.11
C LYS A 139 -8.10 -24.89 -4.43
N LEU A 140 -8.41 -23.59 -4.44
CA LEU A 140 -9.67 -23.08 -3.88
C LEU A 140 -10.89 -23.58 -4.66
N GLU A 141 -10.82 -23.62 -5.99
CA GLU A 141 -11.89 -24.12 -6.87
C GLU A 141 -12.11 -25.64 -6.74
N SER A 142 -11.03 -26.40 -6.54
CA SER A 142 -11.09 -27.86 -6.35
C SER A 142 -11.40 -28.27 -4.91
N GLY A 143 -11.44 -27.33 -3.96
CA GLY A 143 -11.66 -27.61 -2.54
C GLY A 143 -10.47 -28.28 -1.84
N ASP A 144 -9.27 -28.21 -2.43
CA ASP A 144 -8.04 -28.72 -1.82
C ASP A 144 -7.43 -27.67 -0.87
N PHE A 145 -7.77 -27.78 0.41
CA PHE A 145 -7.34 -26.83 1.44
C PHE A 145 -6.12 -27.27 2.25
N ASN A 146 -5.52 -28.43 1.94
CA ASN A 146 -4.53 -29.06 2.82
C ASN A 146 -3.26 -28.22 3.04
N ASP A 147 -2.95 -27.30 2.11
CA ASP A 147 -1.81 -26.37 2.16
C ASP A 147 -2.22 -24.88 2.06
N LEU A 148 -3.51 -24.59 2.18
CA LEU A 148 -4.04 -23.23 2.11
C LEU A 148 -4.35 -22.71 3.51
N ASN A 149 -3.57 -21.72 3.93
CA ASN A 149 -3.95 -20.86 5.03
C ASN A 149 -4.19 -19.44 4.54
N LEU A 150 -5.09 -18.76 5.23
CA LEU A 150 -5.54 -17.43 4.87
C LEU A 150 -4.40 -16.39 4.91
N LYS A 151 -3.38 -16.62 5.76
CA LYS A 151 -2.19 -15.78 5.84
C LYS A 151 -1.35 -15.79 4.57
N LYS A 152 -1.20 -16.96 3.95
CA LYS A 152 -0.49 -17.14 2.69
C LYS A 152 -1.24 -16.44 1.56
N LEU A 153 -2.55 -16.66 1.50
CA LEU A 153 -3.46 -16.17 0.48
C LEU A 153 -3.53 -14.63 0.40
N ILE A 154 -3.85 -13.98 1.52
CA ILE A 154 -3.86 -12.51 1.60
C ILE A 154 -2.45 -11.96 1.37
N GLY A 155 -1.43 -12.60 1.96
CA GLY A 155 -0.05 -12.19 1.78
C GLY A 155 0.41 -12.20 0.32
N ASP A 156 0.08 -13.26 -0.43
CA ASP A 156 0.42 -13.38 -1.85
C ASP A 156 -0.32 -12.34 -2.69
N LYS A 157 -1.60 -12.08 -2.41
CA LYS A 157 -2.35 -11.01 -3.08
C LYS A 157 -1.75 -9.64 -2.81
N LEU A 158 -1.51 -9.29 -1.54
CA LEU A 158 -0.95 -7.97 -1.20
C LEU A 158 0.46 -7.79 -1.78
N TYR A 159 1.30 -8.82 -1.72
CA TYR A 159 2.62 -8.82 -2.34
C TYR A 159 2.54 -8.62 -3.86
N SER A 160 1.56 -9.23 -4.52
CA SER A 160 1.39 -9.07 -5.97
C SER A 160 1.04 -7.66 -6.40
N VAL A 161 0.29 -6.90 -5.58
CA VAL A 161 -0.03 -5.50 -5.85
C VAL A 161 1.22 -4.63 -5.82
N ILE A 162 2.02 -4.69 -4.76
CA ILE A 162 3.24 -3.87 -4.68
C ILE A 162 4.29 -4.30 -5.70
N LEU A 163 4.42 -5.61 -6.00
CA LEU A 163 5.33 -6.08 -7.04
C LEU A 163 4.87 -5.63 -8.44
N GLY A 164 3.57 -5.69 -8.70
CA GLY A 164 2.95 -5.20 -9.95
C GLY A 164 3.17 -3.70 -10.15
N TYR A 165 3.07 -2.91 -9.09
CA TYR A 165 3.42 -1.49 -9.10
C TYR A 165 4.89 -1.26 -9.51
N LEU A 166 5.84 -1.92 -8.85
CA LEU A 166 7.26 -1.76 -9.14
C LEU A 166 7.60 -2.18 -10.59
N ALA A 167 7.01 -3.29 -11.04
CA ALA A 167 7.17 -3.78 -12.41
C ALA A 167 6.58 -2.83 -13.46
N ALA A 168 5.38 -2.28 -13.21
CA ALA A 168 4.75 -1.31 -14.10
C ALA A 168 5.60 -0.04 -14.26
N ASP A 169 6.17 0.47 -13.16
CA ASP A 169 7.08 1.63 -13.23
C ASP A 169 8.36 1.29 -14.00
N ASP A 170 8.97 0.12 -13.77
CA ASP A 170 10.18 -0.30 -14.47
C ASP A 170 10.00 -0.43 -15.99
N LEU A 171 8.86 -0.97 -16.43
CA LEU A 171 8.52 -1.11 -17.85
C LEU A 171 8.42 0.25 -18.54
N MET A 172 7.69 1.18 -17.95
CA MET A 172 7.44 2.48 -18.57
C MET A 172 8.68 3.40 -18.53
N ARG A 173 9.49 3.28 -17.47
CA ARG A 173 10.70 4.07 -17.27
C ARG A 173 11.66 4.04 -18.47
N GLN A 174 11.79 2.89 -19.14
CA GLN A 174 12.67 2.78 -20.31
C GLN A 174 12.14 3.58 -21.51
N SER A 175 10.83 3.53 -21.75
CA SER A 175 10.18 4.28 -22.84
C SER A 175 10.34 5.79 -22.65
N ASP A 176 10.09 6.27 -21.43
CA ASP A 176 10.21 7.70 -21.13
C ASP A 176 11.65 8.20 -21.20
N ALA A 177 12.61 7.40 -20.72
CA ALA A 177 14.01 7.81 -20.71
C ALA A 177 14.47 8.17 -22.13
N ASP A 178 14.10 7.38 -23.13
CA ASP A 178 14.45 7.69 -24.52
C ASP A 178 13.75 8.93 -25.07
N ALA A 179 12.46 9.12 -24.77
CA ALA A 179 11.69 10.29 -25.17
C ALA A 179 12.28 11.61 -24.64
N PHE A 180 12.83 11.60 -23.42
CA PHE A 180 13.44 12.76 -22.77
C PHE A 180 14.95 12.92 -23.00
N GLN A 181 15.58 12.06 -23.81
CA GLN A 181 17.04 12.02 -23.98
C GLN A 181 17.78 11.78 -22.66
N ILE A 182 17.23 10.89 -21.84
CA ILE A 182 17.73 10.45 -20.55
C ILE A 182 18.23 9.00 -20.66
N VAL A 183 19.27 8.67 -19.90
CA VAL A 183 19.61 7.30 -19.51
C VAL A 183 19.23 7.16 -18.05
N SER A 184 18.35 6.21 -17.74
CA SER A 184 17.93 5.95 -16.36
C SER A 184 18.25 4.51 -15.95
N TYR A 185 18.70 4.33 -14.70
CA TYR A 185 18.93 3.03 -14.08
C TYR A 185 18.26 2.96 -12.71
N ARG A 186 17.43 1.94 -12.49
CA ARG A 186 16.83 1.64 -11.19
C ARG A 186 17.92 1.33 -10.17
N LYS A 187 17.85 1.96 -9.01
CA LYS A 187 18.57 1.53 -7.81
C LYS A 187 17.68 0.63 -6.97
N PRO A 188 18.28 -0.19 -6.08
CA PRO A 188 17.53 -0.92 -5.07
C PRO A 188 16.44 -0.04 -4.45
N SER A 189 15.21 -0.50 -4.59
CA SER A 189 13.97 0.20 -4.25
C SER A 189 13.07 -0.79 -3.52
N PHE A 190 12.19 -0.29 -2.67
CA PHE A 190 11.25 -1.12 -1.94
C PHE A 190 10.03 -0.29 -1.54
N GLY A 191 8.96 -1.01 -1.29
CA GLY A 191 7.73 -0.46 -0.77
C GLY A 191 6.88 -1.58 -0.21
N SER A 192 5.68 -1.20 0.20
CA SER A 192 4.75 -2.09 0.84
C SER A 192 3.33 -1.88 0.36
N PHE A 193 2.56 -2.96 0.45
CA PHE A 193 1.12 -2.89 0.41
C PHE A 193 0.58 -3.39 1.75
N THR A 194 -0.15 -2.51 2.41
CA THR A 194 -0.52 -2.65 3.81
C THR A 194 -2.02 -2.74 3.91
N LEU A 195 -2.52 -3.70 4.67
CA LEU A 195 -3.83 -3.55 5.27
C LEU A 195 -3.72 -2.65 6.48
N VAL A 196 -4.47 -1.55 6.44
CA VAL A 196 -4.42 -0.50 7.45
C VAL A 196 -5.40 -0.78 8.58
N ALA A 197 -4.89 -0.78 9.81
CA ALA A 197 -5.67 -0.83 11.02
C ALA A 197 -5.77 0.58 11.61
N GLN A 198 -6.99 1.02 11.92
CA GLN A 198 -7.26 2.32 12.51
C GLN A 198 -7.73 2.15 13.96
N PRO A 199 -6.84 2.33 14.94
CA PRO A 199 -7.20 2.27 16.36
C PRO A 199 -7.86 3.57 16.82
N GLN A 200 -8.87 3.45 17.67
CA GLN A 200 -9.45 4.54 18.45
C GLN A 200 -9.05 4.40 19.91
N TYR A 201 -8.45 5.46 20.44
CA TYR A 201 -7.90 5.48 21.79
C TYR A 201 -8.84 6.13 22.80
N ILE A 202 -8.89 5.56 24.00
CA ILE A 202 -9.43 6.24 25.19
C ILE A 202 -8.34 6.18 26.26
N PHE A 203 -7.92 7.35 26.77
CA PHE A 203 -6.80 7.46 27.72
C PHE A 203 -5.55 6.67 27.28
N SER A 204 -5.18 6.79 26.00
CA SER A 204 -4.04 6.08 25.38
C SER A 204 -4.16 4.56 25.33
N VAL A 205 -5.33 3.99 25.62
CA VAL A 205 -5.61 2.56 25.45
C VAL A 205 -6.37 2.35 24.13
N PRO A 206 -5.90 1.46 23.22
CA PRO A 206 -6.59 1.17 21.98
C PRO A 206 -7.89 0.40 22.28
N LYS A 207 -9.02 1.10 22.29
CA LYS A 207 -10.30 0.49 22.70
C LYS A 207 -10.96 -0.25 21.55
N ILE A 208 -10.93 0.34 20.36
CA ILE A 208 -11.59 -0.14 19.16
C ILE A 208 -10.55 -0.14 18.05
N VAL A 209 -10.44 -1.23 17.32
CA VAL A 209 -9.55 -1.35 16.17
C VAL A 209 -10.39 -1.75 14.97
N SER A 210 -10.41 -0.89 13.95
CA SER A 210 -11.14 -1.11 12.70
C SER A 210 -10.16 -1.29 11.54
N PHE A 211 -10.55 -1.98 10.49
CA PHE A 211 -9.76 -2.08 9.26
C PHE A 211 -10.43 -1.24 8.17
N VAL A 212 -9.70 -0.23 7.68
CA VAL A 212 -10.31 0.86 6.90
C VAL A 212 -10.05 0.77 5.41
N GLY A 213 -9.08 -0.05 5.00
CA GLY A 213 -8.72 -0.20 3.60
C GLY A 213 -7.33 -0.80 3.43
N LEU A 214 -6.85 -0.72 2.20
CA LEU A 214 -5.49 -1.09 1.83
C LEU A 214 -4.74 0.17 1.41
N GLU A 215 -3.45 0.21 1.67
CA GLU A 215 -2.59 1.34 1.35
C GLU A 215 -1.33 0.86 0.65
N ILE A 216 -0.99 1.52 -0.45
CA ILE A 216 0.33 1.39 -1.06
C ILE A 216 1.22 2.52 -0.56
N ASP A 217 2.38 2.13 -0.07
CA ASP A 217 3.39 3.05 0.46
C ASP A 217 4.75 2.62 -0.07
N VAL A 218 5.39 3.49 -0.85
CA VAL A 218 6.66 3.22 -1.52
C VAL A 218 7.77 4.00 -0.83
N ASP A 219 8.33 3.38 0.20
CA ASP A 219 9.39 3.94 1.04
C ASP A 219 10.60 4.47 0.25
N GLN A 220 11.02 3.73 -0.79
CA GLN A 220 12.18 4.10 -1.58
C GLN A 220 11.99 3.69 -3.04
N LEU A 221 11.87 4.67 -3.93
CA LEU A 221 11.84 4.48 -5.37
C LEU A 221 12.90 5.34 -6.05
N VAL A 222 14.10 4.80 -6.22
CA VAL A 222 15.26 5.62 -6.60
C VAL A 222 15.83 5.17 -7.94
N SER A 223 16.19 6.15 -8.78
CA SER A 223 16.92 5.92 -10.03
C SER A 223 18.17 6.79 -10.13
N VAL A 224 19.15 6.35 -10.92
CA VAL A 224 20.22 7.20 -11.44
C VAL A 224 19.77 7.72 -12.78
N ILE A 225 19.85 9.04 -12.97
CA ILE A 225 19.44 9.73 -14.19
C ILE A 225 20.67 10.42 -14.79
N VAL A 226 20.89 10.24 -16.08
CA VAL A 226 21.97 10.90 -16.84
C VAL A 226 21.38 11.50 -18.12
N ARG A 227 21.70 12.76 -18.38
CA ARG A 227 21.25 13.50 -19.57
C ARG A 227 22.15 13.18 -20.75
N LYS A 228 21.61 12.70 -21.86
CA LYS A 228 22.37 12.43 -23.11
C LYS A 228 22.85 13.73 -23.77
N ASP A 229 22.11 14.83 -23.58
CA ASP A 229 22.34 16.13 -24.22
C ASP A 229 22.68 17.26 -23.24
N ASN A 230 22.90 16.93 -21.96
CA ASN A 230 23.13 17.87 -20.87
C ASN A 230 22.01 18.91 -20.63
N ASN A 231 20.77 18.67 -21.11
CA ASN A 231 19.66 19.60 -20.92
C ASN A 231 18.93 19.39 -19.58
N ARG A 232 19.19 20.27 -18.61
CA ARG A 232 18.58 20.18 -17.26
C ARG A 232 17.06 20.30 -17.28
N ASN A 233 16.47 21.10 -18.17
CA ASN A 233 15.01 21.23 -18.23
C ASN A 233 14.35 19.91 -18.63
N ARG A 234 14.98 19.12 -19.52
CA ARG A 234 14.46 17.80 -19.89
C ARG A 234 14.50 16.81 -18.75
N GLU A 235 15.55 16.85 -17.92
CA GLU A 235 15.60 16.05 -16.69
C GLU A 235 14.48 16.43 -15.73
N THR A 236 14.27 17.73 -15.48
CA THR A 236 13.17 18.19 -14.62
C THR A 236 11.81 17.72 -15.15
N GLN A 237 11.57 17.81 -16.46
CA GLN A 237 10.33 17.31 -17.06
C GLN A 237 10.20 15.78 -17.00
N TYR A 238 11.30 15.05 -17.18
CA TYR A 238 11.34 13.59 -17.02
C TYR A 238 10.96 13.18 -15.60
N ILE A 239 11.49 13.86 -14.59
CA ILE A 239 11.19 13.59 -13.18
C ILE A 239 9.71 13.86 -12.89
N ILE A 240 9.19 15.03 -13.27
CA ILE A 240 7.77 15.39 -13.08
C ILE A 240 6.85 14.35 -13.74
N ASN A 241 7.13 13.96 -14.98
CA ASN A 241 6.31 12.97 -15.69
C ASN A 241 6.42 11.57 -15.07
N SER A 242 7.60 11.21 -14.57
CA SER A 242 7.81 9.95 -13.87
C SER A 242 7.00 9.88 -12.58
N GLU A 243 7.03 10.93 -11.76
CA GLU A 243 6.34 10.93 -10.47
C GLU A 243 4.81 11.09 -10.62
N ILE A 244 4.33 11.84 -11.63
CA ILE A 244 2.89 11.85 -11.99
C ILE A 244 2.42 10.43 -12.33
N ARG A 245 3.19 9.71 -13.16
CA ARG A 245 2.84 8.35 -13.55
C ARG A 245 2.94 7.38 -12.37
N GLN A 246 3.97 7.50 -11.54
CA GLN A 246 4.10 6.69 -10.33
C GLN A 246 2.88 6.87 -9.44
N SER A 247 2.44 8.09 -9.15
CA SER A 247 1.19 8.33 -8.42
C SER A 247 -0.06 7.81 -9.15
N ALA A 248 -0.06 7.74 -10.49
CA ALA A 248 -1.16 7.12 -11.23
C ALA A 248 -1.17 5.59 -11.06
N TYR A 249 -0.01 4.94 -11.14
CA TYR A 249 0.10 3.49 -10.97
C TYR A 249 -0.31 3.02 -9.59
N GLU A 250 -0.14 3.85 -8.56
CA GLU A 250 -0.61 3.54 -7.22
C GLU A 250 -2.12 3.22 -7.19
N TYR A 251 -2.96 3.94 -7.96
CA TYR A 251 -4.38 3.61 -8.05
C TYR A 251 -4.69 2.60 -9.17
N ILE A 252 -3.99 2.68 -10.31
CA ILE A 252 -4.31 1.85 -11.49
C ILE A 252 -4.07 0.37 -11.17
N VAL A 253 -2.95 0.04 -10.53
CA VAL A 253 -2.62 -1.34 -10.18
C VAL A 253 -3.59 -1.87 -9.12
N GLN A 254 -3.94 -1.04 -8.13
CA GLN A 254 -4.93 -1.42 -7.11
C GLN A 254 -6.31 -1.66 -7.74
N ASP A 255 -6.83 -0.75 -8.56
CA ASP A 255 -8.12 -0.93 -9.25
C ASP A 255 -8.07 -2.20 -10.13
N ALA A 256 -7.02 -2.38 -10.93
CA ALA A 256 -6.88 -3.52 -11.84
C ALA A 256 -6.79 -4.88 -11.12
N MET A 257 -6.22 -4.92 -9.91
CA MET A 257 -6.02 -6.17 -9.16
C MET A 257 -7.08 -6.45 -8.11
N LEU A 258 -7.75 -5.43 -7.58
CA LEU A 258 -8.61 -5.55 -6.40
C LEU A 258 -10.09 -5.34 -6.72
N THR A 259 -10.42 -4.99 -7.95
CA THR A 259 -11.79 -4.71 -8.37
C THR A 259 -12.18 -5.53 -9.58
N ASN A 260 -13.45 -5.96 -9.60
CA ASN A 260 -14.12 -6.53 -10.76
C ASN A 260 -15.64 -6.30 -10.63
N ILE A 261 -16.43 -6.85 -11.55
CA ILE A 261 -17.90 -6.65 -11.54
C ILE A 261 -18.58 -7.24 -10.30
N ASP A 262 -18.06 -8.35 -9.78
CA ASP A 262 -18.61 -9.03 -8.61
C ASP A 262 -18.15 -8.37 -7.31
N TYR A 263 -17.01 -7.68 -7.34
CA TYR A 263 -16.39 -7.02 -6.20
C TYR A 263 -15.98 -5.59 -6.56
N PRO A 264 -16.92 -4.64 -6.52
CA PRO A 264 -16.61 -3.25 -6.75
C PRO A 264 -15.74 -2.70 -5.60
N GLY A 265 -14.80 -1.84 -5.97
CA GLY A 265 -13.96 -1.09 -5.05
C GLY A 265 -13.39 0.13 -5.77
N GLU A 266 -12.82 1.05 -5.01
CA GLU A 266 -12.24 2.26 -5.58
C GLU A 266 -10.92 2.59 -4.90
N SER A 267 -9.86 2.73 -5.68
CA SER A 267 -8.57 3.27 -5.23
C SER A 267 -8.53 4.78 -5.40
N ILE A 268 -7.83 5.50 -4.53
CA ILE A 268 -7.57 6.94 -4.68
C ILE A 268 -6.08 7.21 -4.55
N SER A 269 -5.52 7.98 -5.47
CA SER A 269 -4.19 8.58 -5.37
C SER A 269 -4.27 10.09 -5.59
N ALA A 270 -3.18 10.81 -5.35
CA ALA A 270 -3.14 12.27 -5.53
C ALA A 270 -3.59 12.69 -6.94
N VAL A 271 -3.06 12.03 -7.98
CA VAL A 271 -3.41 12.34 -9.38
C VAL A 271 -4.83 11.92 -9.74
N LYS A 272 -5.35 10.80 -9.20
CA LYS A 272 -6.75 10.42 -9.41
C LYS A 272 -7.70 11.41 -8.75
N ALA A 273 -7.39 11.86 -7.54
CA ALA A 273 -8.21 12.85 -6.83
C ALA A 273 -8.27 14.19 -7.58
N ILE A 274 -7.13 14.70 -8.05
CA ILE A 274 -7.07 15.92 -8.87
C ILE A 274 -7.88 15.74 -10.17
N ARG A 275 -7.74 14.58 -10.85
CA ARG A 275 -8.52 14.26 -12.06
C ARG A 275 -10.02 14.25 -11.76
N LEU A 276 -10.46 13.58 -10.70
CA LEU A 276 -11.87 13.52 -10.30
C LEU A 276 -12.43 14.89 -9.96
N ALA A 277 -11.67 15.71 -9.22
CA ALA A 277 -12.06 17.09 -8.92
C ALA A 277 -12.24 17.91 -10.22
N SER A 278 -11.33 17.77 -11.17
CA SER A 278 -11.44 18.41 -12.49
C SER A 278 -12.67 17.93 -13.27
N LEU A 279 -12.99 16.63 -13.24
CA LEU A 279 -14.18 16.07 -13.87
C LEU A 279 -15.49 16.56 -13.22
N GLN A 280 -15.45 16.86 -11.92
CA GLN A 280 -16.56 17.50 -11.19
C GLN A 280 -16.66 19.01 -11.44
N GLY A 281 -15.84 19.57 -12.32
CA GLY A 281 -15.84 20.99 -12.65
C GLY A 281 -15.21 21.90 -11.59
N GLN A 282 -14.49 21.32 -10.62
CA GLN A 282 -13.77 22.12 -9.63
C GLN A 282 -12.57 22.82 -10.26
N LYS A 283 -12.23 23.99 -9.74
CA LYS A 283 -11.00 24.69 -10.10
C LYS A 283 -9.80 23.97 -9.49
N ILE A 284 -8.78 23.69 -10.31
CA ILE A 284 -7.47 23.20 -9.87
C ILE A 284 -6.51 24.38 -9.82
N TYR A 285 -5.92 24.62 -8.66
CA TYR A 285 -5.00 25.73 -8.45
C TYR A 285 -3.56 25.27 -8.58
N ASN A 286 -2.75 26.08 -9.27
CA ASN A 286 -1.30 26.03 -9.20
C ASN A 286 -0.85 27.17 -8.27
N ILE A 287 -0.27 26.81 -7.13
CA ILE A 287 0.05 27.71 -6.03
C ILE A 287 1.56 27.91 -5.99
N ASN A 288 1.98 29.17 -5.93
CA ASN A 288 3.36 29.58 -5.74
C ASN A 288 3.40 30.82 -4.84
N GLN A 289 4.59 31.36 -4.58
CA GLN A 289 4.75 32.51 -3.68
C GLN A 289 3.96 33.75 -4.12
N SER A 290 3.69 33.92 -5.42
CA SER A 290 3.00 35.10 -5.95
C SER A 290 1.48 35.11 -5.71
N ASN A 291 0.87 33.95 -5.45
CA ASN A 291 -0.59 33.83 -5.36
C ASN A 291 -1.10 33.13 -4.10
N ILE A 292 -0.20 32.60 -3.26
CA ILE A 292 -0.56 31.77 -2.11
C ILE A 292 -1.58 32.43 -1.17
N ASP A 293 -1.36 33.68 -0.78
CA ASP A 293 -2.23 34.39 0.17
C ASP A 293 -3.66 34.52 -0.35
N THR A 294 -3.82 34.68 -1.67
CA THR A 294 -5.15 34.76 -2.30
C THR A 294 -5.75 33.39 -2.52
N VAL A 295 -4.96 32.40 -2.96
CA VAL A 295 -5.51 31.08 -3.28
C VAL A 295 -5.94 30.34 -2.02
N LEU A 296 -5.16 30.39 -0.94
CA LEU A 296 -5.48 29.66 0.30
C LEU A 296 -6.85 30.07 0.88
N THR A 297 -7.28 31.32 0.72
CA THR A 297 -8.61 31.77 1.18
C THR A 297 -9.77 31.24 0.33
N LEU A 298 -9.48 30.68 -0.85
CA LEU A 298 -10.48 30.12 -1.77
C LEU A 298 -10.63 28.61 -1.64
N LEU A 299 -9.73 27.95 -0.90
CA LEU A 299 -9.75 26.51 -0.68
C LEU A 299 -10.70 26.16 0.47
N ASN A 300 -11.50 25.12 0.28
CA ASN A 300 -12.37 24.53 1.27
C ASN A 300 -11.98 23.06 1.46
N ILE A 301 -10.84 22.88 2.12
CA ILE A 301 -10.14 21.60 2.36
C ILE A 301 -9.61 21.59 3.79
N ASP A 302 -9.10 20.45 4.24
CA ASP A 302 -8.66 20.28 5.63
C ASP A 302 -7.44 21.16 5.98
N GLU A 303 -7.44 21.76 7.18
CA GLU A 303 -6.39 22.70 7.64
C GLU A 303 -4.97 22.11 7.61
N PRO A 304 -4.71 20.84 7.97
CA PRO A 304 -3.36 20.27 7.87
C PRO A 304 -2.78 20.31 6.45
N VAL A 305 -3.63 20.17 5.42
CA VAL A 305 -3.21 20.26 4.01
C VAL A 305 -2.87 21.72 3.66
N ILE A 306 -3.69 22.66 4.12
CA ILE A 306 -3.43 24.10 3.95
C ILE A 306 -2.10 24.49 4.58
N ASP A 307 -1.83 24.03 5.81
CA ASP A 307 -0.60 24.29 6.54
C ASP A 307 0.63 23.73 5.81
N GLU A 308 0.57 22.49 5.32
CA GLU A 308 1.68 21.88 4.58
C GLU A 308 1.97 22.61 3.26
N ILE A 309 0.91 23.00 2.51
CA ILE A 309 1.04 23.80 1.29
C ILE A 309 1.69 25.15 1.63
N ARG A 310 1.23 25.83 2.69
CA ARG A 310 1.76 27.12 3.12
C ARG A 310 3.24 27.05 3.44
N GLN A 311 3.65 26.05 4.23
CA GLN A 311 5.05 25.85 4.61
C GLN A 311 5.92 25.51 3.38
N SER A 312 5.45 24.60 2.53
CA SER A 312 6.20 24.16 1.35
C SER A 312 6.41 25.28 0.34
N VAL A 313 5.36 26.04 0.02
CA VAL A 313 5.46 27.18 -0.89
C VAL A 313 6.32 28.30 -0.28
N GLY A 314 6.26 28.49 1.04
CA GLY A 314 7.17 29.37 1.79
C GLY A 314 8.66 29.05 1.58
N THR A 315 9.00 27.79 1.29
CA THR A 315 10.37 27.34 0.94
C THR A 315 10.70 27.36 -0.55
N GLY A 316 9.83 27.94 -1.39
CA GLY A 316 10.07 28.10 -2.84
C GLY A 316 9.52 26.96 -3.71
N LYS A 317 8.78 26.01 -3.12
CA LYS A 317 8.10 24.93 -3.86
C LYS A 317 6.80 25.43 -4.49
N HIS A 318 6.25 24.67 -5.43
CA HIS A 318 4.92 24.89 -6.01
C HIS A 318 3.95 23.82 -5.52
N ALA A 319 2.66 24.17 -5.37
CA ALA A 319 1.62 23.20 -5.02
C ALA A 319 0.51 23.14 -6.08
N ILE A 320 -0.09 21.97 -6.26
CA ILE A 320 -1.26 21.74 -7.12
C ILE A 320 -2.34 21.09 -6.28
N VAL A 321 -3.54 21.67 -6.23
CA VAL A 321 -4.66 21.18 -5.40
C VAL A 321 -6.02 21.61 -5.96
N SER A 322 -7.07 20.84 -5.70
CA SER A 322 -8.45 21.21 -6.02
C SER A 322 -9.04 22.20 -5.02
N GLN A 323 -10.03 22.97 -5.46
CA GLN A 323 -10.69 23.96 -4.62
C GLN A 323 -11.39 23.37 -3.38
N ASN A 324 -12.08 22.24 -3.54
CA ASN A 324 -12.84 21.59 -2.48
C ASN A 324 -12.45 20.12 -2.38
N ASN A 325 -12.84 19.49 -1.26
CA ASN A 325 -12.83 18.05 -1.12
C ASN A 325 -13.68 17.38 -2.22
N ILE A 326 -13.26 16.20 -2.66
CA ILE A 326 -14.05 15.24 -3.43
C ILE A 326 -14.52 14.12 -2.51
N SER A 327 -15.42 13.25 -3.00
CA SER A 327 -15.77 12.01 -2.30
C SER A 327 -15.71 10.82 -3.27
N LEU A 328 -15.11 9.72 -2.80
CA LEU A 328 -14.93 8.46 -3.54
C LEU A 328 -14.96 7.30 -2.54
N GLY A 329 -15.78 6.28 -2.76
CA GLY A 329 -15.81 5.07 -1.93
C GLY A 329 -16.08 5.25 -0.42
N GLY A 330 -16.49 6.45 0.04
CA GLY A 330 -16.61 6.79 1.46
C GLY A 330 -15.42 7.54 2.05
N TRP A 331 -14.35 7.76 1.27
CA TRP A 331 -13.32 8.74 1.59
C TRP A 331 -13.74 10.11 1.07
N THR A 332 -13.42 11.14 1.87
CA THR A 332 -13.65 12.54 1.54
C THR A 332 -12.36 13.30 1.76
N GLY A 333 -11.93 14.06 0.75
CA GLY A 333 -10.63 14.70 0.82
C GLY A 333 -10.14 15.29 -0.50
N VAL A 334 -8.87 15.67 -0.54
CA VAL A 334 -8.18 16.14 -1.75
C VAL A 334 -6.90 15.36 -2.02
N GLY A 335 -6.55 15.25 -3.30
CA GLY A 335 -5.18 14.99 -3.69
C GLY A 335 -4.46 16.31 -3.91
N TYR A 336 -3.20 16.37 -3.50
CA TYR A 336 -2.36 17.53 -3.70
C TYR A 336 -0.93 17.11 -4.03
N ILE A 337 -0.26 17.96 -4.80
CA ILE A 337 1.10 17.72 -5.27
C ILE A 337 1.94 18.91 -4.84
N ILE A 338 3.12 18.67 -4.25
CA ILE A 338 4.09 19.71 -3.88
C ILE A 338 5.39 19.42 -4.63
N ILE A 339 5.78 20.28 -5.57
CA ILE A 339 6.93 20.09 -6.46
C ILE A 339 8.02 21.14 -6.18
N ASP A 340 9.27 20.71 -6.12
CA ASP A 340 10.43 21.59 -6.28
C ASP A 340 10.59 21.94 -7.77
N PRO A 341 10.38 23.20 -8.18
CA PRO A 341 10.44 23.58 -9.58
C PRO A 341 11.84 23.51 -10.22
N HIS A 342 12.90 23.36 -9.42
CA HIS A 342 14.29 23.31 -9.89
C HIS A 342 14.81 21.89 -10.13
N THR A 343 14.28 20.91 -9.39
CA THR A 343 14.64 19.49 -9.56
C THR A 343 13.55 18.72 -10.27
N GLY A 344 12.29 19.13 -10.11
CA GLY A 344 11.11 18.41 -10.58
C GLY A 344 10.59 17.39 -9.57
N SER A 345 11.33 17.12 -8.50
CA SER A 345 10.91 16.18 -7.44
C SER A 345 9.71 16.73 -6.69
N GLY A 346 8.75 15.86 -6.38
CA GLY A 346 7.53 16.23 -5.71
C GLY A 346 7.01 15.19 -4.73
N ALA A 347 6.19 15.67 -3.81
CA ALA A 347 5.38 14.84 -2.93
C ALA A 347 3.95 14.80 -3.49
N TYR A 348 3.43 13.58 -3.68
CA TYR A 348 2.11 13.31 -4.22
C TYR A 348 1.27 12.69 -3.12
N LYS A 349 0.32 13.47 -2.58
CA LYS A 349 -0.33 13.16 -1.29
C LYS A 349 -1.84 13.20 -1.39
N ILE A 350 -2.50 12.47 -0.51
CA ILE A 350 -3.95 12.56 -0.28
C ILE A 350 -4.21 13.02 1.15
N SER A 351 -5.29 13.78 1.36
CA SER A 351 -5.70 14.20 2.70
C SER A 351 -6.08 12.99 3.56
N GLY A 352 -5.86 13.10 4.88
CA GLY A 352 -5.94 11.99 5.82
C GLY A 352 -4.57 11.43 6.22
N GLY A 353 -3.49 11.94 5.63
CA GLY A 353 -2.10 11.68 6.06
C GLY A 353 -1.39 10.54 5.32
N ALA A 354 -2.06 9.86 4.40
CA ALA A 354 -1.44 8.82 3.57
C ALA A 354 -0.54 9.46 2.49
N ASN A 355 0.72 8.98 2.43
CA ASN A 355 1.63 9.21 1.31
C ASN A 355 1.43 8.05 0.32
N GLY A 356 0.79 8.31 -0.82
CA GLY A 356 0.53 7.29 -1.84
C GLY A 356 -0.95 7.14 -2.17
N ALA A 357 -1.41 5.90 -2.33
CA ALA A 357 -2.80 5.61 -2.65
C ALA A 357 -3.49 4.67 -1.67
N PHE A 358 -4.78 4.96 -1.47
CA PHE A 358 -5.64 4.24 -0.55
C PHE A 358 -6.76 3.54 -1.32
N PHE A 359 -6.94 2.26 -1.10
CA PHE A 359 -8.04 1.48 -1.65
C PHE A 359 -9.14 1.25 -0.64
N ILE A 360 -10.36 1.54 -1.08
CA ILE A 360 -11.57 1.41 -0.30
C ILE A 360 -12.45 0.39 -0.99
N GLY A 361 -12.58 -0.76 -0.35
CA GLY A 361 -13.40 -1.85 -0.82
C GLY A 361 -13.82 -2.72 0.35
N ILE A 362 -15.04 -3.25 0.27
CA ILE A 362 -15.61 -4.10 1.31
C ILE A 362 -14.76 -5.39 1.51
N LEU A 363 -14.05 -5.81 0.48
CA LEU A 363 -13.11 -6.95 0.48
C LEU A 363 -11.98 -6.85 1.52
N ALA A 364 -11.43 -5.65 1.75
CA ALA A 364 -10.24 -5.48 2.60
C ALA A 364 -10.51 -5.76 4.08
N GLY A 365 -11.66 -5.29 4.60
CA GLY A 365 -12.04 -5.52 5.99
C GLY A 365 -12.52 -6.94 6.26
N ALA A 366 -13.30 -7.50 5.32
CA ALA A 366 -13.91 -8.83 5.42
C ALA A 366 -12.90 -9.98 5.38
N ALA A 367 -11.98 -9.97 4.40
CA ALA A 367 -10.91 -10.96 4.29
C ALA A 367 -10.00 -10.99 5.54
N MET A 368 -9.89 -9.85 6.23
CA MET A 368 -8.97 -9.66 7.33
C MET A 368 -9.50 -10.06 8.69
N ILE A 369 -10.79 -9.86 8.95
CA ILE A 369 -11.41 -10.44 10.15
C ILE A 369 -11.33 -11.97 10.10
N LEU A 370 -11.51 -12.55 8.90
CA LEU A 370 -11.29 -13.97 8.67
C LEU A 370 -9.81 -14.35 8.91
N PHE A 371 -8.85 -13.54 8.47
CA PHE A 371 -7.42 -13.77 8.68
C PHE A 371 -7.04 -13.79 10.16
N VAL A 372 -7.52 -12.81 10.93
CA VAL A 372 -7.14 -12.67 12.34
C VAL A 372 -7.84 -13.77 13.18
N ALA A 373 -9.08 -14.14 12.84
CA ALA A 373 -9.88 -15.13 13.57
C ALA A 373 -9.47 -16.59 13.36
N THR A 374 -8.92 -16.92 12.19
CA THR A 374 -8.56 -18.31 11.86
C THR A 374 -7.24 -18.75 12.48
N GLY A 375 -6.45 -17.83 13.04
CA GLY A 375 -5.12 -18.14 13.57
C GLY A 375 -4.22 -18.82 12.53
N ALA A 376 -3.01 -19.23 12.93
CA ALA A 376 -2.05 -19.85 12.01
C ALA A 376 -2.44 -21.26 11.50
N GLY A 377 -3.65 -21.77 11.81
CA GLY A 377 -3.96 -23.20 11.64
C GLY A 377 -5.42 -23.60 11.36
N ALA A 378 -6.39 -22.70 11.20
CA ALA A 378 -7.74 -23.12 10.81
C ALA A 378 -7.85 -23.30 9.28
N PHE A 379 -8.42 -24.42 8.86
CA PHE A 379 -8.68 -24.75 7.47
C PHE A 379 -9.74 -23.81 6.87
N LEU A 380 -9.57 -23.45 5.59
CA LEU A 380 -10.58 -22.71 4.83
C LEU A 380 -11.87 -23.53 4.77
N ILE A 381 -13.00 -22.90 5.11
CA ILE A 381 -14.34 -23.49 4.93
C ILE A 381 -14.92 -23.08 3.56
N PRO A 382 -15.83 -23.86 2.96
CA PRO A 382 -16.30 -23.66 1.59
C PRO A 382 -16.81 -22.23 1.28
N GLY A 383 -17.59 -21.61 2.18
CA GLY A 383 -18.08 -20.24 2.00
C GLY A 383 -16.97 -19.18 1.97
N VAL A 384 -15.86 -19.41 2.69
CA VAL A 384 -14.67 -18.55 2.64
C VAL A 384 -13.88 -18.80 1.35
N SER A 385 -13.83 -20.04 0.86
CA SER A 385 -13.15 -20.36 -0.41
C SER A 385 -13.73 -19.59 -1.59
N LEU A 386 -15.07 -19.54 -1.72
CA LEU A 386 -15.77 -18.79 -2.77
C LEU A 386 -15.51 -17.28 -2.75
N LEU A 387 -15.23 -16.71 -1.56
CA LEU A 387 -14.78 -15.33 -1.45
C LEU A 387 -13.40 -15.14 -2.10
N PHE A 388 -12.49 -16.09 -1.90
CA PHE A 388 -11.11 -15.96 -2.32
C PHE A 388 -10.85 -16.40 -3.76
N THR A 389 -11.60 -17.35 -4.31
CA THR A 389 -11.51 -17.74 -5.73
C THR A 389 -11.71 -16.54 -6.64
N THR A 390 -12.71 -15.72 -6.34
CA THR A 390 -13.09 -14.54 -7.10
C THR A 390 -12.20 -13.31 -6.86
N LEU A 391 -11.48 -13.28 -5.73
CA LEU A 391 -10.49 -12.27 -5.36
C LEU A 391 -9.13 -12.50 -6.03
N LEU A 392 -8.81 -13.74 -6.38
CA LEU A 392 -7.53 -14.13 -6.99
C LEU A 392 -7.52 -14.07 -8.51
N THR A 393 -8.66 -13.87 -9.16
CA THR A 393 -8.70 -13.69 -10.62
C THR A 393 -7.87 -12.45 -11.01
N ILE A 394 -6.72 -12.68 -11.66
CA ILE A 394 -5.89 -11.62 -12.25
C ILE A 394 -6.26 -11.56 -13.73
N GLU A 395 -7.19 -10.69 -14.09
CA GLU A 395 -7.59 -10.58 -15.50
C GLU A 395 -6.62 -9.72 -16.34
N SER A 396 -5.71 -8.92 -15.74
CA SER A 396 -5.23 -7.73 -16.44
C SER A 396 -3.76 -7.30 -16.31
N ILE A 397 -2.86 -8.04 -15.65
CA ILE A 397 -1.45 -7.56 -15.49
C ILE A 397 -0.47 -8.03 -16.56
N ILE A 398 -0.78 -9.12 -17.27
CA ILE A 398 0.20 -9.78 -18.16
C ILE A 398 -0.07 -9.48 -19.65
N ALA A 399 -1.14 -8.75 -19.98
CA ALA A 399 -1.50 -8.43 -21.37
C ALA A 399 -0.86 -7.13 -21.88
#